data_AF-A0A9Q4A0V7-F1
#
_entry.id   AF-A0A9Q4A0V7-F1
#
_cell.length_a   1.000
_cell.length_b   1.000
_cell.length_c   1.000
_cell.angle_alpha   90.00
_cell.angle_beta   90.00
_cell.angle_gamma   90.00
#
_symmetry.space_group_name_H-M   'P 1'
#
loop_
_entity.id
_entity.type
_entity.pdbx_description
1 polymer ?
#
loop_
_entity_poly.entity_id
_entity_poly.type
_entity_poly.pdbx_seq_one_letter_code
_entity_poly.pdbx_strand_id
1 'polypeptide(L)'
;MFAARSVLVFALLPLFAGCQLLGKQAEEPKVSTAGMLRMQGDLTGENGQLLFKPCNEQRRYVVKDRGNTGVLQEAASLADSKGKVFADLRGNFTASKAGNSDGLLDLHQLYRVERPGQSCEDLNFKRLTLHVNGNKPAWNVNVSGKGMVLEREGAEPLAVPYVEEKLPDGSFSISSEANNQRIELWVAPQRCVDSVNGSMQHLTAELRINGQAQRGCGYYGGSRDD
;
A
#
# COMPACT_ATOMS: atom_id res chain seq x y z
N MET A 1 37.36 71.12 34.12
CA MET A 1 36.15 71.94 34.30
C MET A 1 35.06 71.37 33.40
N PHE A 2 33.87 71.12 33.99
CA PHE A 2 32.55 70.77 33.44
C PHE A 2 32.48 69.84 32.19
N ALA A 3 32.09 68.56 32.30
CA ALA A 3 30.80 67.94 32.70
C ALA A 3 29.80 67.76 31.53
N ALA A 4 29.48 66.47 31.25
CA ALA A 4 28.17 65.88 30.87
C ALA A 4 28.46 64.45 30.34
N ARG A 5 28.33 63.34 31.08
CA ARG A 5 27.12 62.64 31.57
C ARG A 5 25.98 62.52 30.55
N SER A 6 25.86 61.34 29.93
CA SER A 6 24.71 60.42 29.98
C SER A 6 24.56 59.64 28.66
N VAL A 7 24.81 58.32 28.69
CA VAL A 7 23.82 57.22 28.57
C VAL A 7 23.10 57.16 27.22
N LEU A 8 23.36 56.10 26.43
CA LEU A 8 22.33 55.14 26.03
C LEU A 8 22.91 53.91 25.30
N VAL A 9 22.62 52.75 25.90
CA VAL A 9 22.74 51.39 25.37
C VAL A 9 21.70 51.19 24.26
N PHE A 10 22.10 50.82 23.05
CA PHE A 10 21.31 50.14 22.01
C PHE A 10 22.33 49.80 20.89
N ALA A 11 22.48 48.60 20.32
CA ALA A 11 21.60 47.45 20.28
C ALA A 11 22.43 46.17 20.03
N LEU A 12 22.06 45.10 20.74
CA LEU A 12 22.32 43.72 20.38
C LEU A 12 21.71 43.40 19.00
N LEU A 13 22.47 42.64 18.20
CA LEU A 13 22.05 41.51 17.35
C LEU A 13 20.67 41.51 16.66
N PRO A 14 20.67 41.13 15.37
CA PRO A 14 19.79 40.05 14.94
C PRO A 14 20.61 38.93 14.31
N LEU A 15 21.13 38.00 15.13
CA LEU A 15 21.57 36.67 14.68
C LEU A 15 20.39 35.69 14.76
N PHE A 16 19.22 36.01 14.20
CA PHE A 16 18.13 35.01 14.08
C PHE A 16 17.22 35.37 12.89
N ALA A 17 17.70 35.13 11.68
CA ALA A 17 16.87 35.09 10.48
C ALA A 17 17.30 33.89 9.62
N GLY A 18 16.98 32.70 10.09
CA GLY A 18 17.10 31.44 9.36
C GLY A 18 15.84 30.60 9.58
N CYS A 19 14.66 31.21 9.43
CA CYS A 19 13.40 30.50 9.47
C CYS A 19 13.27 29.60 8.24
N GLN A 20 13.29 28.30 8.50
CA GLN A 20 12.25 27.38 8.05
C GLN A 20 12.04 27.27 6.53
N LEU A 21 13.01 26.66 5.88
CA LEU A 21 12.84 26.03 4.56
C LEU A 21 12.67 24.50 4.69
N LEU A 22 12.01 24.03 5.76
CA LEU A 22 11.25 22.79 5.62
C LEU A 22 10.04 23.14 4.76
N GLY A 23 10.23 23.03 3.44
CA GLY A 23 9.13 23.07 2.51
C GLY A 23 8.08 22.09 3.01
N LYS A 24 6.89 22.60 3.33
CA LYS A 24 5.66 21.80 3.21
C LYS A 24 5.77 21.15 1.85
N GLN A 25 6.11 19.86 1.78
CA GLN A 25 5.83 19.08 0.59
C GLN A 25 4.34 19.32 0.36
N ALA A 26 4.03 19.97 -0.76
CA ALA A 26 2.65 20.05 -1.20
C ALA A 26 2.19 18.59 -1.27
N GLU A 27 1.29 18.19 -0.37
CA GLU A 27 0.58 16.93 -0.52
C GLU A 27 0.01 16.96 -1.94
N GLU A 28 0.53 16.09 -2.81
CA GLU A 28 -0.10 15.89 -4.09
C GLU A 28 -1.57 15.58 -3.80
N PRO A 29 -2.51 16.29 -4.46
CA PRO A 29 -3.91 16.12 -4.15
C PRO A 29 -4.28 14.64 -4.35
N LYS A 30 -4.55 13.94 -3.24
CA LYS A 30 -5.00 12.55 -3.28
C LYS A 30 -6.28 12.52 -4.11
N VAL A 31 -6.21 11.90 -5.29
CA VAL A 31 -7.38 11.71 -6.15
C VAL A 31 -8.38 10.89 -5.35
N SER A 32 -9.59 11.42 -5.16
CA SER A 32 -10.64 10.67 -4.46
C SER A 32 -10.94 9.38 -5.22
N THR A 33 -10.90 8.26 -4.50
CA THR A 33 -11.27 6.93 -4.99
C THR A 33 -12.78 6.69 -4.93
N ALA A 34 -13.56 7.68 -4.48
CA ALA A 34 -15.01 7.56 -4.32
C ALA A 34 -15.70 7.25 -5.66
N GLY A 35 -16.54 6.20 -5.65
CA GLY A 35 -17.24 5.73 -6.85
C GLY A 35 -16.40 4.87 -7.81
N MET A 36 -15.10 4.71 -7.56
CA MET A 36 -14.26 3.78 -8.32
C MET A 36 -14.45 2.35 -7.80
N LEU A 37 -14.38 1.37 -8.71
CA LEU A 37 -14.48 -0.04 -8.36
C LEU A 37 -13.09 -0.63 -8.15
N ARG A 38 -12.95 -1.48 -7.14
CA ARG A 38 -11.76 -2.32 -6.92
C ARG A 38 -12.02 -3.72 -7.46
N MET A 39 -11.11 -4.26 -8.26
CA MET A 39 -11.20 -5.61 -8.83
C MET A 39 -9.85 -6.31 -8.82
N GLN A 40 -9.89 -7.63 -8.67
CA GLN A 40 -8.75 -8.52 -8.87
C GLN A 40 -8.85 -9.19 -10.23
N GLY A 41 -7.72 -9.51 -10.86
CA GLY A 41 -7.72 -10.15 -12.16
C GLY A 41 -6.35 -10.33 -12.78
N ASP A 42 -6.36 -10.75 -14.04
CA ASP A 42 -5.16 -10.96 -14.83
C ASP A 42 -4.85 -9.72 -15.67
N LEU A 43 -3.59 -9.30 -15.68
CA LEU A 43 -3.02 -8.40 -16.66
C LEU A 43 -2.32 -9.22 -17.77
N THR A 44 -2.54 -8.83 -19.01
CA THR A 44 -1.87 -9.41 -20.19
C THR A 44 -1.52 -8.34 -21.20
N GLY A 45 -0.32 -8.42 -21.80
CA GLY A 45 0.05 -7.56 -22.93
C GLY A 45 -0.44 -8.12 -24.27
N GLU A 46 -1.21 -7.35 -25.03
CA GLU A 46 -1.72 -7.73 -26.36
C GLU A 46 -1.75 -6.51 -27.29
N ASN A 47 -1.23 -6.64 -28.52
CA ASN A 47 -1.25 -5.56 -29.54
C ASN A 47 -0.70 -4.20 -29.04
N GLY A 48 0.33 -4.22 -28.18
CA GLY A 48 0.91 -3.01 -27.60
C GLY A 48 0.05 -2.34 -26.52
N GLN A 49 -1.02 -3.01 -26.07
CA GLN A 49 -1.89 -2.56 -24.99
C GLN A 49 -1.80 -3.51 -23.80
N LEU A 50 -1.98 -2.96 -22.61
CA LEU A 50 -2.19 -3.75 -21.41
C LEU A 50 -3.69 -4.01 -21.27
N LEU A 51 -4.08 -5.27 -21.15
CA LEU A 51 -5.45 -5.71 -20.94
C LEU A 51 -5.61 -6.21 -19.51
N PHE A 52 -6.71 -5.86 -18.86
CA PHE A 52 -7.14 -6.41 -17.58
C PHE A 52 -8.37 -7.28 -17.76
N LYS A 53 -8.34 -8.51 -17.25
CA LYS A 53 -9.48 -9.42 -17.21
C LYS A 53 -9.79 -9.74 -15.74
N PRO A 54 -10.95 -9.30 -15.19
CA PRO A 54 -11.31 -9.61 -13.81
C PRO A 54 -11.34 -11.11 -13.54
N CYS A 55 -11.02 -11.50 -12.30
CA CYS A 55 -11.14 -12.88 -11.85
C CYS A 55 -12.57 -13.38 -12.10
N ASN A 56 -12.70 -14.60 -12.65
CA ASN A 56 -13.97 -15.27 -12.95
C ASN A 56 -14.87 -14.58 -13.99
N GLU A 57 -14.34 -13.62 -14.76
CA GLU A 57 -15.06 -12.98 -15.86
C GLU A 57 -14.36 -13.20 -17.21
N GLN A 58 -15.13 -13.16 -18.29
CA GLN A 58 -14.60 -13.27 -19.66
C GLN A 58 -14.32 -11.90 -20.29
N ARG A 59 -14.99 -10.85 -19.82
CA ARG A 59 -14.80 -9.49 -20.34
C ARG A 59 -13.42 -8.98 -20.00
N ARG A 60 -12.81 -8.23 -20.92
CA ARG A 60 -11.51 -7.58 -20.72
C ARG A 60 -11.65 -6.07 -20.88
N TYR A 61 -10.66 -5.36 -20.37
CA TYR A 61 -10.58 -3.91 -20.42
C TYR A 61 -9.20 -3.47 -20.83
N VAL A 62 -9.12 -2.53 -21.78
CA VAL A 62 -7.88 -1.83 -22.09
C VAL A 62 -7.53 -0.93 -20.91
N VAL A 63 -6.33 -1.08 -20.37
CA VAL A 63 -5.85 -0.31 -19.22
C VAL A 63 -5.30 1.04 -19.68
N LYS A 64 -5.79 2.11 -19.06
CA LYS A 64 -5.25 3.47 -19.14
C LYS A 64 -4.78 3.86 -17.75
N ASP A 65 -3.48 3.99 -17.57
CA ASP A 65 -2.86 4.36 -16.29
C ASP A 65 -3.03 5.86 -16.02
N ARG A 66 -4.20 6.25 -15.50
CA ARG A 66 -4.52 7.64 -15.15
C ARG A 66 -3.94 8.05 -13.81
N GLY A 67 -3.70 7.08 -12.93
CA GLY A 67 -3.07 7.27 -11.62
C GLY A 67 -1.54 7.33 -11.67
N ASN A 68 -0.92 7.14 -12.84
CA ASN A 68 0.53 7.02 -12.98
C ASN A 68 1.11 5.97 -12.02
N THR A 69 0.43 4.82 -11.92
CA THR A 69 0.76 3.75 -10.98
C THR A 69 1.99 2.95 -11.41
N GLY A 70 2.46 3.12 -12.65
CA GLY A 70 3.58 2.37 -13.22
C GLY A 70 3.21 0.91 -13.52
N VAL A 71 1.92 0.63 -13.72
CA VAL A 71 1.40 -0.74 -13.82
C VAL A 71 2.09 -1.56 -14.92
N LEU A 72 2.47 -0.91 -16.02
CA LEU A 72 3.15 -1.57 -17.14
C LEU A 72 4.54 -2.06 -16.72
N GLN A 73 5.29 -1.26 -15.97
CA GLN A 73 6.63 -1.59 -15.49
C GLN A 73 6.57 -2.74 -14.47
N GLU A 74 5.62 -2.66 -13.52
CA GLU A 74 5.42 -3.73 -12.53
C GLU A 74 5.06 -5.05 -13.22
N ALA A 75 4.08 -5.01 -14.13
CA ALA A 75 3.65 -6.21 -14.86
C ALA A 75 4.78 -6.79 -15.72
N ALA A 76 5.55 -5.97 -16.44
CA ALA A 76 6.63 -6.45 -17.29
C ALA A 76 7.70 -7.23 -16.50
N SER A 77 7.99 -6.85 -15.26
CA SER A 77 8.95 -7.55 -14.39
C SER A 77 8.42 -8.88 -13.83
N LEU A 78 7.10 -9.07 -13.84
CA LEU A 78 6.41 -10.18 -13.19
C LEU A 78 5.79 -11.20 -14.17
N ALA A 79 5.68 -10.82 -15.44
CA ALA A 79 5.07 -11.61 -16.50
C ALA A 79 5.68 -13.00 -16.64
N ASP A 80 4.81 -13.99 -16.80
CA ASP A 80 5.20 -15.35 -17.18
C ASP A 80 5.49 -15.46 -18.69
N SER A 81 5.76 -16.68 -19.16
CA SER A 81 6.00 -16.96 -20.59
C SER A 81 4.79 -16.66 -21.49
N LYS A 82 3.59 -16.50 -20.92
CA LYS A 82 2.36 -16.12 -21.61
C LYS A 82 2.05 -14.63 -21.48
N GLY A 83 2.93 -13.85 -20.87
CA GLY A 83 2.73 -12.42 -20.64
C GLY A 83 1.68 -12.11 -19.59
N LYS A 84 1.31 -13.08 -18.73
CA LYS A 84 0.26 -12.96 -17.72
C LYS A 84 0.84 -12.57 -16.37
N VAL A 85 0.10 -11.74 -15.63
CA VAL A 85 0.41 -11.27 -14.27
C VAL A 85 -0.89 -11.13 -13.48
N PHE A 86 -0.89 -11.38 -12.17
CA PHE A 86 -2.05 -11.06 -11.33
C PHE A 86 -1.98 -9.59 -10.87
N ALA A 87 -3.13 -8.93 -10.80
CA ALA A 87 -3.25 -7.60 -10.21
C ALA A 87 -4.51 -7.43 -9.35
N ASP A 88 -4.38 -6.58 -8.34
CA ASP A 88 -5.47 -6.00 -7.56
C ASP A 88 -5.42 -4.48 -7.74
N LEU A 89 -6.47 -3.90 -8.29
CA LEU A 89 -6.48 -2.53 -8.77
C LEU A 89 -7.83 -1.85 -8.56
N ARG A 90 -7.81 -0.51 -8.56
CA ARG A 90 -9.02 0.32 -8.49
C ARG A 90 -9.02 1.38 -9.58
N GLY A 91 -10.19 1.57 -10.17
CA GLY A 91 -10.40 2.55 -11.23
C GLY A 91 -11.84 2.61 -11.71
N ASN A 92 -12.05 3.36 -12.79
CA ASN A 92 -13.34 3.48 -13.46
C ASN A 92 -13.42 2.49 -14.61
N PHE A 93 -14.46 1.64 -14.60
CA PHE A 93 -14.68 0.62 -15.62
C PHE A 93 -15.83 1.02 -16.53
N THR A 94 -15.53 1.22 -17.81
CA THR A 94 -16.53 1.53 -18.84
C THR A 94 -16.69 0.34 -19.77
N ALA A 95 -17.91 -0.16 -19.93
CA ALA A 95 -18.21 -1.19 -20.91
C ALA A 95 -18.08 -0.63 -22.34
N SER A 96 -17.66 -1.47 -23.28
CA SER A 96 -17.69 -1.06 -24.68
C SER A 96 -19.12 -0.96 -25.20
N LYS A 97 -19.36 0.02 -26.09
CA LYS A 97 -20.64 0.21 -26.78
C LYS A 97 -20.77 -0.68 -28.03
N ALA A 98 -19.67 -1.22 -28.55
CA ALA A 98 -19.67 -2.12 -29.69
C ALA A 98 -19.63 -3.59 -29.22
N GLY A 99 -20.45 -4.45 -29.82
CA GLY A 99 -20.43 -5.89 -29.51
C GLY A 99 -19.05 -6.51 -29.74
N ASN A 100 -18.64 -7.42 -28.85
CA ASN A 100 -17.35 -8.13 -28.90
C ASN A 100 -16.09 -7.25 -28.88
N SER A 101 -16.13 -6.09 -28.21
CA SER A 101 -14.95 -5.27 -27.99
C SER A 101 -14.64 -5.09 -26.51
N ASP A 102 -13.35 -4.97 -26.20
CA ASP A 102 -12.86 -4.79 -24.84
C ASP A 102 -13.33 -3.43 -24.28
N GLY A 103 -13.65 -3.40 -22.98
CA GLY A 103 -14.00 -2.17 -22.28
C GLY A 103 -12.78 -1.28 -22.02
N LEU A 104 -12.99 -0.21 -21.26
CA LEU A 104 -11.92 0.67 -20.80
C LEU A 104 -11.80 0.63 -19.27
N LEU A 105 -10.57 0.52 -18.77
CA LEU A 105 -10.23 0.73 -17.36
C LEU A 105 -9.37 1.99 -17.27
N ASP A 106 -9.92 3.05 -16.70
CA ASP A 106 -9.12 4.19 -16.22
C ASP A 106 -8.60 3.84 -14.82
N LEU A 107 -7.37 3.34 -14.77
CA LEU A 107 -6.68 2.87 -13.55
C LEU A 107 -6.19 4.06 -12.72
N HIS A 108 -6.50 4.06 -11.42
CA HIS A 108 -6.08 5.10 -10.49
C HIS A 108 -5.25 4.59 -9.31
N GLN A 109 -5.43 3.33 -8.91
CA GLN A 109 -4.72 2.75 -7.78
C GLN A 109 -4.36 1.30 -8.05
N LEU A 110 -3.14 0.93 -7.65
CA LEU A 110 -2.58 -0.39 -7.82
C LEU A 110 -2.21 -0.95 -6.43
N TYR A 111 -2.96 -1.93 -5.95
CA TYR A 111 -2.79 -2.47 -4.60
C TYR A 111 -1.70 -3.54 -4.56
N ARG A 112 -1.69 -4.40 -5.58
CA ARG A 112 -0.78 -5.54 -5.66
C ARG A 112 -0.58 -5.96 -7.12
N VAL A 113 0.65 -6.31 -7.46
CA VAL A 113 1.00 -7.01 -8.70
C VAL A 113 1.93 -8.16 -8.34
N GLU A 114 1.61 -9.35 -8.80
CA GLU A 114 2.40 -10.56 -8.51
C GLU A 114 2.38 -11.54 -9.67
N ARG A 115 3.28 -12.52 -9.63
CA ARG A 115 3.34 -13.57 -10.65
C ARG A 115 2.02 -14.35 -10.70
N PRO A 116 1.65 -14.93 -11.85
CA PRO A 116 0.49 -15.80 -11.93
C PRO A 116 0.51 -16.87 -10.85
N GLY A 117 -0.62 -17.03 -10.17
CA GLY A 117 -0.77 -17.92 -9.03
C GLY A 117 -2.24 -18.16 -8.72
N GLN A 118 -2.54 -18.49 -7.46
CA GLN A 118 -3.88 -18.85 -7.01
C GLN A 118 -4.66 -17.68 -6.38
N SER A 119 -4.23 -16.45 -6.64
CA SER A 119 -4.77 -15.27 -5.97
C SER A 119 -6.21 -14.94 -6.36
N CYS A 120 -6.66 -15.35 -7.56
CA CYS A 120 -8.08 -15.23 -7.93
C CYS A 120 -8.97 -16.24 -7.18
N GLU A 121 -8.37 -17.32 -6.69
CA GLU A 121 -9.02 -18.42 -5.97
C GLU A 121 -8.98 -18.24 -4.44
N ASP A 122 -8.34 -17.19 -3.93
CA ASP A 122 -8.25 -16.91 -2.49
C ASP A 122 -9.62 -16.52 -1.90
N LEU A 123 -10.27 -17.51 -1.28
CA LEU A 123 -11.56 -17.34 -0.61
C LEU A 123 -11.49 -16.45 0.63
N ASN A 124 -10.30 -16.27 1.23
CA ASN A 124 -10.13 -15.47 2.43
C ASN A 124 -10.00 -13.98 2.13
N PHE A 125 -9.60 -13.60 0.91
CA PHE A 125 -9.40 -12.20 0.52
C PHE A 125 -10.59 -11.30 0.89
N LYS A 126 -11.82 -11.74 0.63
CA LYS A 126 -13.06 -10.97 0.94
C LYS A 126 -13.26 -10.68 2.43
N ARG A 127 -12.63 -11.45 3.31
CA ARG A 127 -12.74 -11.31 4.77
C ARG A 127 -11.56 -10.54 5.37
N LEU A 128 -10.42 -10.52 4.67
CA LEU A 128 -9.23 -9.81 5.11
C LEU A 128 -9.46 -8.30 5.06
N THR A 129 -9.03 -7.60 6.10
CA THR A 129 -8.89 -6.14 6.12
C THR A 129 -7.46 -5.75 5.73
N LEU A 130 -6.48 -6.58 6.11
CA LEU A 130 -5.06 -6.38 5.84
C LEU A 130 -4.36 -7.73 5.74
N HIS A 131 -3.42 -7.83 4.81
CA HIS A 131 -2.40 -8.86 4.73
C HIS A 131 -1.03 -8.19 4.67
N VAL A 132 -0.08 -8.66 5.49
CA VAL A 132 1.31 -8.22 5.47
C VAL A 132 2.23 -9.42 5.67
N ASN A 133 3.40 -9.42 5.03
CA ASN A 133 4.37 -10.49 5.15
C ASN A 133 5.80 -9.97 5.07
N GLY A 134 6.75 -10.73 5.65
CA GLY A 134 8.18 -10.48 5.52
C GLY A 134 8.96 -11.79 5.41
N ASN A 135 10.22 -11.69 4.97
CA ASN A 135 10.98 -12.85 4.48
C ASN A 135 12.22 -13.21 5.33
N LYS A 136 12.63 -12.39 6.30
CA LYS A 136 13.89 -12.60 7.06
C LYS A 136 13.76 -12.18 8.55
N PRO A 137 13.41 -13.10 9.46
CA PRO A 137 12.84 -14.44 9.20
C PRO A 137 11.46 -14.36 8.53
N ALA A 138 10.93 -15.48 8.04
CA ALA A 138 9.62 -15.47 7.40
C ALA A 138 8.50 -15.25 8.43
N TRP A 139 7.58 -14.32 8.13
CA TRP A 139 6.40 -14.05 8.92
C TRP A 139 5.24 -13.56 8.06
N ASN A 140 4.03 -13.78 8.55
CA ASN A 140 2.78 -13.38 7.90
C ASN A 140 1.79 -12.89 8.96
N VAL A 141 1.06 -11.81 8.67
CA VAL A 141 -0.06 -11.35 9.49
C VAL A 141 -1.29 -11.14 8.63
N ASN A 142 -2.37 -11.83 9.01
CA ASN A 142 -3.69 -11.66 8.45
C ASN A 142 -4.60 -10.98 9.48
N VAL A 143 -5.23 -9.88 9.10
CA VAL A 143 -6.18 -9.14 9.95
C VAL A 143 -7.56 -9.22 9.34
N SER A 144 -8.56 -9.42 10.19
CA SER A 144 -9.97 -9.44 9.81
C SER A 144 -10.85 -8.87 10.91
N GLY A 145 -12.16 -8.83 10.68
CA GLY A 145 -13.13 -8.50 11.75
C GLY A 145 -13.18 -9.51 12.91
N LYS A 146 -12.51 -10.67 12.80
CA LYS A 146 -12.45 -11.68 13.88
C LYS A 146 -11.19 -11.62 14.74
N GLY A 147 -10.23 -10.76 14.39
CA GLY A 147 -8.94 -10.69 15.06
C GLY A 147 -7.79 -10.71 14.07
N MET A 148 -6.59 -10.78 14.64
CA MET A 148 -5.31 -10.85 13.95
C MET A 148 -4.70 -12.23 14.13
N VAL A 149 -4.17 -12.82 13.05
CA VAL A 149 -3.44 -14.08 13.07
C VAL A 149 -2.00 -13.82 12.61
N LEU A 150 -1.04 -14.11 13.48
CA LEU A 150 0.38 -14.00 13.23
C LEU A 150 0.99 -15.40 13.05
N GLU A 151 1.63 -15.61 11.90
CA GLU A 151 2.37 -16.83 11.57
C GLU A 151 3.85 -16.48 11.45
N ARG A 152 4.71 -17.35 11.98
CA ARG A 152 6.17 -17.16 11.97
C ARG A 152 6.86 -18.47 11.69
N GLU A 153 8.00 -18.39 11.04
CA GLU A 153 8.86 -19.54 10.81
C GLU A 153 9.21 -20.25 12.14
N GLY A 154 8.88 -21.55 12.23
CA GLY A 154 9.17 -22.38 13.39
C GLY A 154 8.31 -22.14 14.63
N ALA A 155 7.20 -21.39 14.54
CA ALA A 155 6.28 -21.18 15.65
C ALA A 155 4.82 -21.48 15.26
N GLU A 156 4.02 -21.88 16.26
CA GLU A 156 2.58 -22.07 16.08
C GLU A 156 1.88 -20.74 15.72
N PRO A 157 0.84 -20.76 14.86
CA PRO A 157 0.02 -19.59 14.57
C PRO A 157 -0.59 -18.99 15.84
N LEU A 158 -0.47 -17.67 15.97
CA LEU A 158 -0.97 -16.92 17.12
C LEU A 158 -2.16 -16.05 16.70
N ALA A 159 -3.35 -16.41 17.17
CA ALA A 159 -4.56 -15.63 16.98
C ALA A 159 -4.83 -14.75 18.22
N VAL A 160 -4.99 -13.44 18.01
CA VAL A 160 -5.16 -12.45 19.08
C VAL A 160 -6.18 -11.37 18.72
N PRO A 161 -6.87 -10.77 19.71
CA PRO A 161 -7.59 -9.52 19.50
C PRO A 161 -6.59 -8.39 19.17
N TYR A 162 -7.06 -7.28 18.60
CA TYR A 162 -6.20 -6.15 18.28
C TYR A 162 -6.92 -4.81 18.46
N VAL A 163 -6.12 -3.75 18.58
CA VAL A 163 -6.56 -2.36 18.48
C VAL A 163 -5.88 -1.75 17.25
N GLU A 164 -6.64 -1.04 16.41
CA GLU A 164 -6.11 -0.28 15.28
C GLU A 164 -6.11 1.22 15.63
N GLU A 165 -4.99 1.89 15.42
CA GLU A 165 -4.86 3.34 15.57
C GLU A 165 -4.44 3.97 14.23
N LYS A 166 -5.20 4.96 13.74
CA LYS A 166 -4.93 5.64 12.47
C LYS A 166 -4.12 6.91 12.69
N LEU A 167 -3.21 7.19 11.77
CA LEU A 167 -2.38 8.38 11.74
C LEU A 167 -2.82 9.34 10.62
N PRO A 168 -2.55 10.65 10.74
CA PRO A 168 -3.04 11.66 9.78
C PRO A 168 -2.52 11.49 8.34
N ASP A 169 -1.34 10.89 8.16
CA ASP A 169 -0.71 10.66 6.85
C ASP A 169 -1.30 9.45 6.08
N GLY A 170 -2.23 8.72 6.70
CA GLY A 170 -2.83 7.49 6.18
C GLY A 170 -2.09 6.22 6.61
N SER A 171 -1.00 6.34 7.37
CA SER A 171 -0.42 5.20 8.08
C SER A 171 -1.30 4.81 9.28
N PHE A 172 -1.09 3.61 9.79
CA PHE A 172 -1.82 3.11 10.96
C PHE A 172 -0.98 2.06 11.69
N SER A 173 -1.31 1.83 12.95
CA SER A 173 -0.74 0.75 13.75
C SER A 173 -1.82 -0.25 14.15
N ILE A 174 -1.43 -1.51 14.29
CA ILE A 174 -2.25 -2.58 14.86
C ILE A 174 -1.47 -3.15 16.04
N SER A 175 -2.06 -3.15 17.24
CA SER A 175 -1.40 -3.61 18.46
C SER A 175 -2.20 -4.68 19.19
N SER A 176 -1.48 -5.56 19.87
CA SER A 176 -2.04 -6.58 20.76
C SER A 176 -1.09 -6.87 21.90
N GLU A 177 -1.63 -7.00 23.11
CA GLU A 177 -0.92 -7.55 24.27
C GLU A 177 -1.64 -8.82 24.73
N ALA A 178 -1.08 -9.97 24.35
CA ALA A 178 -1.65 -11.28 24.66
C ALA A 178 -0.53 -12.31 24.80
N ASN A 179 -0.75 -13.38 25.58
CA ASN A 179 0.19 -14.49 25.73
C ASN A 179 1.62 -14.06 26.08
N ASN A 180 1.75 -13.06 26.96
CA ASN A 180 3.04 -12.46 27.36
C ASN A 180 3.86 -11.87 26.20
N GLN A 181 3.21 -11.51 25.11
CA GLN A 181 3.81 -10.87 23.95
C GLN A 181 3.14 -9.53 23.69
N ARG A 182 3.98 -8.50 23.49
CA ARG A 182 3.55 -7.22 22.92
C ARG A 182 3.83 -7.25 21.43
N ILE A 183 2.77 -7.20 20.64
CA ILE A 183 2.80 -7.21 19.18
C ILE A 183 2.37 -5.84 18.70
N GLU A 184 3.18 -5.23 17.84
CA GLU A 184 2.86 -3.98 17.17
C GLU A 184 3.15 -4.15 15.68
N LEU A 185 2.21 -3.78 14.83
CA LEU A 185 2.36 -3.78 13.38
C LEU A 185 2.15 -2.35 12.89
N TRP A 186 3.21 -1.76 12.34
CA TRP A 186 3.17 -0.43 11.75
C TRP A 186 3.03 -0.55 10.24
N VAL A 187 2.04 0.14 9.66
CA VAL A 187 1.73 0.05 8.23
C VAL A 187 1.66 1.44 7.63
N ALA A 188 2.36 1.65 6.52
CA ALA A 188 2.35 2.92 5.81
C ALA A 188 2.01 2.72 4.32
N PRO A 189 1.27 3.66 3.70
CA PRO A 189 0.91 3.63 2.29
C PRO A 189 2.11 3.99 1.41
N GLN A 190 3.04 3.05 1.27
CA GLN A 190 4.24 3.18 0.46
C GLN A 190 4.46 1.92 -0.38
N ARG A 191 4.79 2.13 -1.65
CA ARG A 191 5.14 1.05 -2.59
C ARG A 191 6.28 0.19 -2.02
N CYS A 192 6.03 -1.10 -1.92
CA CYS A 192 6.94 -2.11 -1.39
C CYS A 192 7.11 -3.24 -2.41
N VAL A 193 8.34 -3.66 -2.67
CA VAL A 193 8.65 -4.80 -3.54
C VAL A 193 9.26 -5.90 -2.70
N ASP A 194 8.63 -7.07 -2.73
CA ASP A 194 9.14 -8.26 -2.07
C ASP A 194 10.44 -8.71 -2.75
N SER A 195 11.54 -8.73 -2.00
CA SER A 195 12.87 -9.05 -2.52
C SER A 195 13.04 -10.51 -2.97
N VAL A 196 12.16 -11.41 -2.54
CA VAL A 196 12.24 -12.84 -2.83
C VAL A 196 11.51 -13.18 -4.13
N ASN A 197 10.28 -12.69 -4.30
CA ASN A 197 9.45 -13.05 -5.46
C ASN A 197 9.25 -11.90 -6.48
N GLY A 198 9.62 -10.67 -6.10
CA GLY A 198 9.49 -9.46 -6.92
C GLY A 198 8.09 -8.86 -6.92
N SER A 199 7.13 -9.42 -6.18
CA SER A 199 5.77 -8.87 -6.11
C SER A 199 5.79 -7.45 -5.57
N MET A 200 4.97 -6.59 -6.18
CA MET A 200 4.76 -5.23 -5.72
C MET A 200 3.48 -5.19 -4.91
N GLN A 201 3.53 -4.54 -3.74
CA GLN A 201 2.39 -4.28 -2.89
C GLN A 201 2.42 -2.80 -2.45
N HIS A 202 1.26 -2.17 -2.29
CA HIS A 202 1.17 -0.73 -2.04
C HIS A 202 1.44 -0.30 -0.58
N LEU A 203 1.66 -1.26 0.33
CA LEU A 203 1.98 -0.96 1.73
C LEU A 203 3.36 -1.47 2.11
N THR A 204 4.06 -0.71 2.93
CA THR A 204 5.19 -1.17 3.74
C THR A 204 4.70 -1.52 5.13
N ALA A 205 5.29 -2.57 5.72
CA ALA A 205 4.95 -3.03 7.06
C ALA A 205 6.20 -3.21 7.93
N GLU A 206 6.07 -2.92 9.22
CA GLU A 206 7.05 -3.27 10.24
C GLU A 206 6.36 -3.98 11.41
N LEU A 207 6.62 -5.27 11.55
CA LEU A 207 6.19 -6.09 12.68
C LEU A 207 7.21 -5.96 13.82
N ARG A 208 6.75 -5.59 15.02
CA ARG A 208 7.53 -5.59 16.25
C ARG A 208 6.95 -6.58 17.23
N ILE A 209 7.77 -7.51 17.69
CA ILE A 209 7.40 -8.44 18.76
C ILE A 209 8.37 -8.22 19.91
N ASN A 210 7.84 -7.78 21.06
CA ASN A 210 8.65 -7.43 22.23
C ASN A 210 9.79 -6.47 21.87
N GLY A 211 9.53 -5.51 20.97
CA GLY A 211 10.48 -4.50 20.49
C GLY A 211 11.40 -4.95 19.34
N GLN A 212 11.39 -6.23 18.94
CA GLN A 212 12.18 -6.71 17.80
C GLN A 212 11.47 -6.46 16.48
N ALA A 213 12.01 -5.55 15.67
CA ALA A 213 11.43 -5.11 14.41
C ALA A 213 11.82 -5.99 13.21
N GLN A 214 10.84 -6.28 12.35
CA GLN A 214 11.00 -7.02 11.11
C GLN A 214 10.17 -6.34 10.01
N ARG A 215 10.77 -6.14 8.84
CA ARG A 215 10.14 -5.41 7.73
C ARG A 215 9.47 -6.34 6.74
N GLY A 216 8.45 -5.82 6.09
CA GLY A 216 7.62 -6.54 5.15
C GLY A 216 6.87 -5.62 4.20
N CYS A 217 6.13 -6.24 3.29
CA CYS A 217 5.18 -5.58 2.41
C CYS A 217 3.76 -5.96 2.82
N GLY A 218 2.76 -5.20 2.38
CA GLY A 218 1.37 -5.58 2.55
C GLY A 218 0.40 -5.00 1.55
N TYR A 219 -0.82 -5.49 1.65
CA TYR A 219 -1.97 -4.96 0.93
C TYR A 219 -3.24 -5.03 1.79
N TYR A 220 -4.14 -4.07 1.61
CA TYR A 220 -5.50 -4.15 2.15
C TYR A 220 -6.24 -5.36 1.59
N GLY A 221 -6.99 -6.06 2.43
CA GLY A 221 -7.88 -7.12 1.95
C GLY A 221 -9.19 -6.58 1.40
N GLY A 222 -10.07 -7.48 0.94
CA GLY A 222 -11.33 -7.12 0.28
C GLY A 222 -12.43 -6.59 1.21
N SER A 223 -12.27 -6.70 2.54
CA SER A 223 -13.22 -6.11 3.50
C SER A 223 -12.88 -4.67 3.88
N ARG A 224 -11.76 -4.13 3.40
CA ARG A 224 -11.35 -2.74 3.60
C ARG A 224 -11.55 -1.95 2.30
N ASP A 225 -12.42 -0.96 2.38
CA ASP A 225 -12.60 0.08 1.36
C ASP A 225 -11.90 1.35 1.86
N ASP A 226 -11.00 1.89 1.05
CA ASP A 226 -10.03 2.93 1.39
C ASP A 226 -10.06 4.14 0.42
#